data_AF-A0A831JMM0-F1
#
_entry.id   AF-A0A831JMM0-F1
#
_cell.length_a   1.000
_cell.length_b   1.000
_cell.length_c   1.000
_cell.angle_alpha   90.00
_cell.angle_beta   90.00
_cell.angle_gamma   90.00
#
_symmetry.space_group_name_H-M   'P 1'
#
loop_
_entity.id
_entity.type
_entity.pdbx_description
1 polymer ?
#
loop_
_entity_poly.entity_id
_entity_poly.type
_entity_poly.pdbx_seq_one_letter_code
_entity_poly.pdbx_strand_id
1 'polypeptide(L)'
;MVIQIAITGGKGGTGKSFVATNLAILLSIDRDVVLADLDLEAPNDHIILGIESLENEEPIKIFMPFIDITKCRLCKICSRVCTSGAILVPTKGYPIVFPRLCSGCSVCLYACPYNAIKSGARVVGYSYVTKVPKYSSRLTLVTGILREGEEHVPPAVVVVKKRALDIVKDILLIDTGAG
;
A
#
# COMPACT_ATOMS: atom_id res chain seq x y z
N MET A 1 1.01 25.68 0.76
CA MET A 1 0.87 24.87 1.98
C MET A 1 -0.22 23.85 1.70
N VAL A 2 0.08 22.56 1.78
CA VAL A 2 -0.91 21.49 1.52
C VAL A 2 -1.75 21.29 2.78
N ILE A 3 -3.07 21.30 2.65
CA ILE A 3 -4.00 20.94 3.73
C ILE A 3 -4.31 19.45 3.63
N GLN A 4 -4.19 18.72 4.74
CA GLN A 4 -4.55 17.31 4.81
C GLN A 4 -5.77 17.12 5.70
N ILE A 5 -6.77 16.40 5.18
CA ILE A 5 -8.01 16.12 5.89
C ILE A 5 -8.27 14.62 5.77
N ALA A 6 -8.26 13.92 6.90
CA ALA A 6 -8.61 12.51 6.96
C ALA A 6 -10.09 12.36 7.32
N ILE A 7 -10.83 11.61 6.49
CA ILE A 7 -12.20 11.22 6.73
C ILE A 7 -12.14 9.86 7.40
N THR A 8 -12.46 9.83 8.69
CA THR A 8 -12.44 8.62 9.50
C THR A 8 -13.79 8.36 10.13
N GLY A 9 -13.97 7.17 10.71
CA GLY A 9 -15.23 6.74 11.29
C GLY A 9 -15.16 5.32 11.84
N GLY A 10 -16.23 4.89 12.51
CA GLY A 10 -16.33 3.55 13.10
C GLY A 10 -16.48 2.42 12.07
N LYS A 11 -16.49 1.18 12.58
CA LYS A 11 -16.72 -0.05 11.80
C LYS A 11 -18.14 -0.07 11.20
N GLY A 12 -18.24 -0.53 9.95
CA GLY A 12 -19.51 -0.83 9.27
C GLY A 12 -20.27 0.39 8.74
N GLY A 13 -20.39 0.52 7.41
CA GLY A 13 -21.44 1.32 6.74
C GLY A 13 -21.59 2.79 7.14
N THR A 14 -20.61 3.41 7.80
CA THR A 14 -20.70 4.77 8.37
C THR A 14 -20.71 5.90 7.34
N GLY A 15 -20.61 5.57 6.04
CA GLY A 15 -20.65 6.55 4.96
C GLY A 15 -19.35 7.35 4.76
N LYS A 16 -18.19 6.86 5.25
CA LYS A 16 -16.88 7.54 5.11
C LYS A 16 -16.57 7.89 3.66
N SER A 17 -16.54 6.90 2.77
CA SER A 17 -16.29 7.06 1.34
C SER A 17 -17.31 7.99 0.67
N PHE A 18 -18.58 7.92 1.09
CA PHE A 18 -19.62 8.83 0.60
C PHE A 18 -19.33 10.30 1.00
N VAL A 19 -18.93 10.54 2.25
CA VAL A 19 -18.54 11.89 2.71
C VAL A 19 -17.26 12.34 2.02
N ALA A 20 -16.25 11.47 1.90
CA ALA A 20 -14.96 11.77 1.30
C ALA A 20 -15.10 12.19 -0.16
N THR A 21 -15.83 11.41 -0.96
CA THR A 21 -16.08 11.69 -2.38
C THR A 21 -16.88 12.97 -2.61
N ASN A 22 -17.98 13.19 -1.87
CA ASN A 22 -18.77 14.41 -2.02
C ASN A 22 -17.99 15.67 -1.58
N LEU A 23 -17.21 15.56 -0.49
CA LEU A 23 -16.35 16.65 -0.04
C LEU A 23 -15.24 16.94 -1.07
N ALA A 24 -14.67 15.91 -1.69
CA ALA A 24 -13.67 16.08 -2.75
C ALA A 24 -14.24 16.81 -3.96
N ILE A 25 -15.45 16.44 -4.40
CA ILE A 25 -16.16 17.14 -5.49
C ILE A 25 -16.37 18.60 -5.13
N LEU A 26 -16.93 18.89 -3.95
CA LEU A 26 -17.23 20.25 -3.51
C LEU A 26 -15.97 21.13 -3.45
N LEU A 27 -14.89 20.63 -2.84
CA LEU A 27 -13.64 21.37 -2.71
C LEU A 27 -12.91 21.54 -4.05
N SER A 28 -13.15 20.65 -5.01
CA SER A 28 -12.51 20.70 -6.33
C SER A 28 -13.08 21.79 -7.26
N ILE A 29 -14.12 22.52 -6.82
CA ILE A 29 -14.70 23.63 -7.58
C ILE A 29 -13.68 24.76 -7.77
N ASP A 30 -12.88 25.07 -6.74
CA ASP A 30 -11.92 26.17 -6.75
C ASP A 30 -10.50 25.77 -6.29
N ARG A 31 -10.29 24.55 -5.82
CA ARG A 31 -8.98 24.03 -5.36
C ARG A 31 -8.53 22.79 -6.11
N ASP A 32 -7.21 22.59 -6.17
CA ASP A 32 -6.62 21.33 -6.65
C ASP A 32 -6.69 20.25 -5.54
N VAL A 33 -7.58 19.27 -5.73
CA VAL A 33 -7.89 18.23 -4.75
C VAL A 33 -7.39 16.87 -5.20
N VAL A 34 -6.68 16.21 -4.31
CA VAL A 34 -6.37 14.78 -4.40
C VAL A 34 -7.22 14.05 -3.37
N LEU A 35 -8.06 13.13 -3.83
CA LEU A 35 -8.74 12.16 -2.98
C LEU A 35 -7.93 10.87 -2.98
N ALA A 36 -7.45 10.45 -1.81
CA ALA A 36 -6.74 9.20 -1.62
C ALA A 36 -7.67 8.19 -0.95
N ASP A 37 -8.07 7.17 -1.70
CA ASP A 37 -8.74 5.97 -1.20
C ASP A 37 -7.68 5.04 -0.60
N LEU A 38 -7.60 5.02 0.73
CA LEU A 38 -6.66 4.21 1.48
C LEU A 38 -7.32 2.99 2.14
N ASP A 39 -8.57 2.69 1.77
CA ASP A 39 -9.23 1.42 2.13
C ASP A 39 -8.93 0.34 1.08
N LEU A 40 -7.67 -0.12 1.04
CA LEU A 40 -7.22 -1.07 0.01
C LEU A 40 -7.81 -2.48 0.15
N GLU A 41 -8.48 -2.78 1.26
CA GLU A 41 -9.22 -4.04 1.44
C GLU A 41 -10.54 -4.03 0.65
N ALA A 42 -11.17 -2.87 0.53
CA ALA A 42 -12.43 -2.69 -0.16
C ALA A 42 -12.51 -1.34 -0.91
N PRO A 43 -11.57 -1.06 -1.84
CA PRO A 43 -11.51 0.23 -2.51
C PRO A 43 -12.77 0.46 -3.34
N ASN A 44 -13.47 1.56 -3.11
CA ASN A 44 -14.81 1.80 -3.67
C ASN A 44 -15.05 3.24 -4.13
N ASP A 45 -14.13 4.18 -3.87
CA ASP A 45 -14.29 5.59 -4.26
C ASP A 45 -14.44 5.75 -5.78
N HIS A 46 -13.73 4.93 -6.56
CA HIS A 46 -13.85 4.91 -8.02
C HIS A 46 -15.27 4.53 -8.48
N ILE A 47 -15.94 3.63 -7.77
CA ILE A 47 -17.33 3.23 -8.04
C ILE A 47 -18.28 4.40 -7.72
N ILE A 48 -18.11 5.04 -6.56
CA ILE A 48 -18.94 6.17 -6.12
C ILE A 48 -18.81 7.35 -7.08
N LEU A 49 -17.60 7.62 -7.58
CA LEU A 49 -17.33 8.66 -8.58
C LEU A 49 -17.78 8.26 -10.00
N GLY A 50 -18.16 7.00 -10.22
CA GLY A 50 -18.52 6.47 -11.53
C GLY A 50 -17.37 6.54 -12.54
N ILE A 51 -16.18 6.16 -12.09
CA ILE A 51 -14.98 6.00 -12.91
C ILE A 51 -14.98 4.58 -13.49
N GLU A 52 -15.06 4.46 -14.81
CA GLU A 52 -15.14 3.16 -15.49
C GLU A 52 -13.76 2.49 -15.65
N SER A 53 -12.71 3.30 -15.85
CA SER A 53 -11.34 2.81 -16.05
C SER A 53 -10.38 3.57 -15.13
N LEU A 54 -9.58 2.85 -14.35
CA LEU A 54 -8.48 3.42 -13.59
C LEU A 54 -7.26 3.62 -14.49
N GLU A 55 -6.52 4.70 -14.27
CA GLU A 55 -5.39 5.10 -15.12
C GLU A 55 -4.07 5.13 -14.34
N ASN A 56 -2.97 5.23 -15.09
CA ASN A 56 -1.62 5.35 -14.56
C ASN A 56 -1.31 4.23 -13.55
N GLU A 57 -1.50 2.98 -13.97
CA GLU A 57 -1.21 1.83 -13.13
C GLU A 57 0.29 1.77 -12.77
N GLU A 58 0.59 1.60 -11.48
CA GLU A 58 1.95 1.31 -11.01
C GLU A 58 1.96 0.17 -9.98
N PRO A 59 2.90 -0.78 -10.08
CA PRO A 59 2.96 -1.91 -9.15
C PRO A 59 3.36 -1.48 -7.74
N ILE A 60 2.57 -1.89 -6.76
CA ILE A 60 2.90 -1.75 -5.34
C ILE A 60 3.88 -2.86 -4.97
N LYS A 61 5.13 -2.47 -4.70
CA LYS A 61 6.21 -3.39 -4.35
C LYS A 61 6.52 -3.30 -2.86
N ILE A 62 6.56 -4.45 -2.19
CA ILE A 62 7.06 -4.54 -0.81
C ILE A 62 8.34 -5.38 -0.79
N PHE A 63 9.17 -5.16 0.24
CA PHE A 63 10.40 -5.92 0.43
C PHE A 63 10.11 -7.43 0.50
N MET A 64 10.98 -8.22 -0.15
CA MET A 64 11.03 -9.66 -0.01
C MET A 64 12.49 -10.09 0.13
N PRO A 65 12.86 -10.89 1.14
CA PRO A 65 14.23 -11.35 1.27
C PRO A 65 14.61 -12.32 0.14
N PHE A 66 15.71 -12.01 -0.55
CA PHE A 66 16.41 -12.95 -1.42
C PHE A 66 17.64 -13.49 -0.71
N ILE A 67 17.82 -14.81 -0.65
CA ILE A 67 18.92 -15.43 0.09
C ILE A 67 20.04 -15.82 -0.88
N ASP A 68 21.19 -15.17 -0.73
CA ASP A 68 22.43 -15.55 -1.37
C ASP A 68 23.05 -16.75 -0.64
N ILE A 69 22.86 -17.93 -1.23
CA ILE A 69 23.35 -19.20 -0.68
C ILE A 69 24.88 -19.24 -0.54
N THR A 70 25.63 -18.47 -1.35
CA THR A 70 27.10 -18.46 -1.30
C THR A 70 27.63 -17.77 -0.03
N LYS A 71 26.86 -16.81 0.49
CA LYS A 71 27.17 -16.04 1.71
C LYS A 71 26.50 -16.62 2.94
N CYS A 72 25.45 -17.40 2.78
CA CYS A 72 24.75 -18.00 3.90
C CYS A 72 25.67 -18.95 4.68
N ARG A 73 25.66 -18.83 6.02
CA ARG A 73 26.38 -19.72 6.95
C ARG A 73 25.43 -20.53 7.84
N LEU A 74 24.16 -20.65 7.45
CA LEU A 74 23.14 -21.44 8.15
C LEU A 74 22.99 -21.12 9.66
N CYS A 75 23.32 -19.89 10.07
CA CYS A 75 23.31 -19.45 11.47
C CYS A 75 21.91 -19.29 12.09
N LYS A 76 20.85 -19.41 11.28
CA LYS A 76 19.43 -19.35 11.68
C LYS A 76 18.94 -18.00 12.23
N ILE A 77 19.78 -16.96 12.28
CA ILE A 77 19.40 -15.64 12.81
C ILE A 77 18.17 -15.07 12.07
N CYS A 78 18.13 -15.16 10.74
CA CYS A 78 17.01 -14.67 9.93
C CYS A 78 15.66 -15.29 10.30
N SER A 79 15.64 -16.57 10.68
CA SER A 79 14.44 -17.27 11.13
C SER A 79 14.05 -16.84 12.55
N ARG A 80 15.03 -16.68 13.46
CA ARG A 80 14.79 -16.23 14.85
C ARG A 80 14.18 -14.83 14.95
N VAL A 81 14.59 -13.92 14.06
CA VAL A 81 14.06 -12.54 14.04
C VAL A 81 12.76 -12.40 13.24
N CYS A 82 12.32 -13.46 12.55
CA CYS A 82 11.13 -13.43 11.73
C CYS A 82 9.89 -13.71 12.57
N THR A 83 9.29 -12.65 13.12
CA THR A 83 8.08 -12.75 13.97
C THR A 83 6.87 -13.30 13.25
N SER A 84 6.80 -13.17 11.91
CA SER A 84 5.71 -13.72 11.09
C SER A 84 5.91 -15.19 10.69
N GLY A 85 7.03 -15.82 11.05
CA GLY A 85 7.32 -17.21 10.67
C GLY A 85 7.57 -17.42 9.17
N ALA A 86 7.80 -16.36 8.40
CA ALA A 86 8.01 -16.44 6.96
C ALA A 86 9.33 -17.09 6.52
N ILE A 87 10.29 -17.28 7.43
CA ILE A 87 11.60 -17.88 7.12
C ILE A 87 11.79 -19.14 7.95
N LEU A 88 11.80 -20.30 7.29
CA LEU A 88 12.08 -21.60 7.89
C LEU A 88 13.53 -22.01 7.56
N VAL A 89 14.30 -22.42 8.56
CA VAL A 89 15.62 -22.98 8.35
C VAL A 89 15.61 -24.46 8.74
N PRO A 90 15.68 -25.40 7.78
CA PRO A 90 15.66 -26.83 8.08
C PRO A 90 16.92 -27.27 8.85
N THR A 91 16.88 -28.48 9.41
CA THR A 91 18.06 -29.10 10.06
C THR A 91 19.19 -29.36 9.07
N LYS A 92 18.85 -29.69 7.81
CA LYS A 92 19.76 -29.81 6.67
C LYS A 92 19.20 -28.98 5.52
N GLY A 93 20.01 -28.09 4.94
CA GLY A 93 19.64 -27.25 3.80
C GLY A 93 19.63 -25.76 4.09
N TYR A 94 19.31 -24.97 3.06
CA TYR A 94 19.26 -23.51 3.12
C TYR A 94 17.90 -23.00 3.62
N PRO A 95 17.83 -21.75 4.10
CA PRO A 95 16.56 -21.19 4.55
C PRO A 95 15.56 -21.08 3.39
N ILE A 96 14.30 -21.35 3.70
CA ILE A 96 13.15 -21.30 2.80
C ILE A 96 12.30 -20.09 3.23
N VAL A 97 11.95 -19.25 2.26
CA VAL A 97 11.07 -18.09 2.49
C VAL A 97 9.67 -18.47 2.02
N PHE A 98 8.65 -18.26 2.85
CA PHE A 98 7.24 -18.37 2.50
C PHE A 98 6.71 -16.98 2.14
N PRO A 99 6.51 -16.68 0.84
CA PRO A 99 6.18 -15.34 0.37
C PRO A 99 4.96 -14.72 1.04
N ARG A 100 3.92 -15.53 1.24
CA ARG A 100 2.62 -15.09 1.79
C ARG A 100 2.66 -14.80 3.29
N LEU A 101 3.64 -15.30 4.03
CA LEU A 101 3.80 -14.96 5.45
C LEU A 101 4.73 -13.75 5.66
N CYS A 102 5.40 -13.30 4.59
CA CYS A 102 6.39 -12.24 4.69
C CYS A 102 5.72 -10.87 4.66
N SER A 103 5.82 -10.15 5.78
CA SER A 103 5.27 -8.79 5.92
C SER A 103 6.11 -7.69 5.31
N GLY A 104 7.27 -8.02 4.75
CA GLY A 104 8.17 -7.02 4.15
C GLY A 104 8.87 -6.13 5.18
N CYS A 105 8.87 -6.47 6.48
CA CYS A 105 9.43 -5.63 7.55
C CYS A 105 10.95 -5.39 7.49
N SER A 106 11.66 -6.10 6.62
CA SER A 106 13.11 -5.96 6.39
C SER A 106 14.03 -6.29 7.58
N VAL A 107 13.50 -6.73 8.73
CA VAL A 107 14.31 -7.07 9.93
C VAL A 107 15.37 -8.12 9.60
N CYS A 108 15.04 -9.14 8.80
CA CYS A 108 15.97 -10.20 8.42
C CYS A 108 17.13 -9.69 7.54
N LEU A 109 16.92 -8.65 6.73
CA LEU A 109 17.96 -8.00 5.93
C LEU A 109 19.03 -7.40 6.84
N TYR A 110 18.62 -6.61 7.82
CA TYR A 110 19.52 -5.93 8.75
C TYR A 110 20.15 -6.87 9.78
N ALA A 111 19.45 -7.94 10.18
CA ALA A 111 19.94 -8.88 11.18
C ALA A 111 20.98 -9.88 10.65
N CYS A 112 21.18 -10.00 9.33
CA CYS A 112 22.08 -11.01 8.77
C CYS A 112 23.55 -10.58 8.88
N PRO A 113 24.39 -11.21 9.74
CA PRO A 113 25.79 -10.78 9.92
C PRO A 113 26.69 -11.10 8.71
N TYR A 114 26.23 -11.99 7.83
CA TYR A 114 26.97 -12.41 6.64
C TYR A 114 26.52 -11.70 5.36
N ASN A 115 25.60 -10.72 5.46
CA ASN A 115 25.02 -10.02 4.32
C ASN A 115 24.45 -10.96 3.23
N ALA A 116 23.96 -12.12 3.67
CA ALA A 116 23.40 -13.18 2.83
C ALA A 116 21.94 -12.90 2.43
N ILE A 117 21.24 -12.01 3.13
CA ILE A 117 19.92 -11.55 2.71
C ILE A 117 20.10 -10.30 1.86
N LYS A 118 19.44 -10.28 0.70
CA LYS A 118 19.42 -9.16 -0.25
C LYS A 118 18.02 -8.58 -0.35
N SER A 119 17.97 -7.30 -0.71
CA SER A 119 16.73 -6.57 -0.96
C SER A 119 16.10 -7.03 -2.27
N GLY A 120 15.21 -8.01 -2.19
CA GLY A 120 14.27 -8.33 -3.25
C GLY A 120 12.95 -7.57 -3.05
N ALA A 121 12.02 -7.77 -3.98
CA ALA A 121 10.69 -7.20 -3.89
C ALA A 121 9.63 -8.18 -4.41
N ARG A 122 8.41 -8.06 -3.89
CA ARG A 122 7.22 -8.73 -4.40
C ARG A 122 6.13 -7.71 -4.70
N VAL A 123 5.39 -7.93 -5.78
CA VAL A 123 4.22 -7.11 -6.12
C VAL A 123 3.02 -7.62 -5.33
N VAL A 124 2.40 -6.74 -4.55
CA VAL A 124 1.25 -7.04 -3.67
C VAL A 124 -0.07 -6.49 -4.21
N GLY A 125 0.01 -5.63 -5.21
CA GLY A 125 -1.12 -4.92 -5.78
C GLY A 125 -0.65 -3.87 -6.76
N TYR A 126 -1.57 -3.03 -7.18
CA TYR A 126 -1.33 -1.93 -8.10
C TYR A 126 -1.99 -0.68 -7.56
N SER A 127 -1.35 0.46 -7.78
CA SER A 127 -1.87 1.78 -7.45
C SER A 127 -2.27 2.48 -8.73
N TYR A 128 -3.21 3.41 -8.63
CA TYR A 128 -3.77 4.13 -9.75
C TYR A 128 -3.84 5.62 -9.42
N VAL A 129 -3.66 6.45 -10.44
CA VAL A 129 -3.83 7.90 -10.35
C VAL A 129 -4.72 8.30 -11.51
N THR A 130 -5.96 8.65 -11.21
CA THR A 130 -6.99 8.87 -12.22
C THR A 130 -7.54 10.29 -12.08
N LYS A 131 -7.51 11.06 -13.17
CA LYS A 131 -8.19 12.36 -13.21
C LYS A 131 -9.71 12.15 -13.26
N VAL A 132 -10.47 13.04 -12.62
CA VAL A 132 -11.93 12.92 -12.52
C VAL A 132 -12.64 14.11 -13.18
N PRO A 133 -12.44 14.34 -14.49
CA PRO A 133 -12.93 15.53 -15.18
C PRO A 133 -14.46 15.64 -15.23
N LYS A 134 -15.18 14.54 -14.99
CA LYS A 134 -16.64 14.49 -14.87
C LYS A 134 -17.19 15.49 -13.85
N TYR A 135 -16.45 15.73 -12.76
CA TYR A 135 -16.86 16.68 -11.71
C TYR A 135 -16.00 17.94 -11.71
N SER A 136 -14.68 17.82 -11.91
CA SER A 136 -13.77 18.96 -12.00
C SER A 136 -12.44 18.54 -12.63
N SER A 137 -11.84 19.42 -13.44
CA SER A 137 -10.47 19.24 -13.94
C SER A 137 -9.41 19.27 -12.83
N ARG A 138 -9.80 19.71 -11.62
CA ARG A 138 -8.95 19.85 -10.44
C ARG A 138 -9.05 18.66 -9.49
N LEU A 139 -9.89 17.66 -9.78
CA LEU A 139 -10.06 16.47 -8.95
C LEU A 139 -9.22 15.30 -9.50
N THR A 140 -8.44 14.69 -8.62
CA THR A 140 -7.67 13.47 -8.91
C THR A 140 -7.96 12.42 -7.83
N LEU A 141 -8.29 11.20 -8.26
CA LEU A 141 -8.38 10.04 -7.39
C LEU A 141 -7.04 9.31 -7.38
N VAL A 142 -6.57 8.95 -6.19
CA VAL A 142 -5.47 8.00 -5.98
C VAL A 142 -6.02 6.85 -5.18
N THR A 143 -5.90 5.63 -5.70
CA THR A 143 -6.40 4.41 -5.05
C THR A 143 -5.43 3.27 -5.29
N GLY A 144 -5.65 2.13 -4.64
CA GLY A 144 -4.93 0.90 -4.92
C GLY A 144 -5.82 -0.32 -4.83
N ILE A 145 -5.48 -1.34 -5.62
CA ILE A 145 -6.15 -2.64 -5.62
C ILE A 145 -5.09 -3.68 -5.30
N LEU A 146 -5.33 -4.44 -4.23
CA LEU A 146 -4.46 -5.55 -3.83
C LEU A 146 -4.69 -6.77 -4.72
N ARG A 147 -3.67 -7.63 -4.83
CA ARG A 147 -3.84 -8.94 -5.45
C ARG A 147 -4.73 -9.81 -4.58
N GLU A 148 -5.51 -10.68 -5.22
CA GLU A 148 -6.36 -11.64 -4.51
C GLU A 148 -5.56 -12.47 -3.50
N GLY A 149 -6.07 -12.56 -2.27
CA GLY A 149 -5.43 -13.28 -1.18
C GLY A 149 -4.20 -12.57 -0.58
N GLU A 150 -4.00 -11.28 -0.86
CA GLU A 150 -3.01 -10.47 -0.17
C GLU A 150 -3.55 -9.96 1.17
N GLU A 151 -2.80 -10.20 2.24
CA GLU A 151 -3.16 -9.81 3.61
C GLU A 151 -2.33 -8.61 4.12
N HIS A 152 -1.32 -8.18 3.37
CA HIS A 152 -0.38 -7.13 3.80
C HIS A 152 -0.81 -5.73 3.33
N VAL A 153 -1.91 -5.25 3.90
CA VAL A 153 -2.51 -3.95 3.61
C VAL A 153 -1.63 -2.77 4.05
N PRO A 154 -1.06 -2.72 5.28
CA PRO A 154 -0.40 -1.49 5.76
C PRO A 154 0.79 -1.02 4.90
N PRO A 155 1.71 -1.89 4.43
CA PRO A 155 2.76 -1.46 3.52
C PRO A 155 2.24 -0.92 2.19
N ALA A 156 1.13 -1.48 1.67
CA ALA A 156 0.53 -1.01 0.43
C ALA A 156 -0.11 0.38 0.61
N VAL A 157 -0.81 0.61 1.73
CA VAL A 157 -1.37 1.92 2.09
C VAL A 157 -0.29 3.01 2.12
N VAL A 158 0.90 2.70 2.66
CA VAL A 158 2.04 3.65 2.68
C VAL A 158 2.46 4.04 1.26
N VAL A 159 2.52 3.08 0.32
CA VAL A 159 2.88 3.35 -1.08
C VAL A 159 1.82 4.22 -1.76
N VAL A 160 0.54 3.88 -1.63
CA VAL A 160 -0.57 4.65 -2.23
C VAL A 160 -0.64 6.06 -1.64
N LYS A 161 -0.51 6.20 -0.32
CA LYS A 161 -0.46 7.50 0.37
C LYS A 161 0.71 8.35 -0.12
N LYS A 162 1.89 7.75 -0.29
CA LYS A 162 3.06 8.46 -0.84
C LYS A 162 2.77 8.97 -2.24
N ARG A 163 2.16 8.14 -3.09
CA ARG A 163 1.79 8.54 -4.45
C ARG A 163 0.83 9.73 -4.47
N ALA A 164 -0.13 9.79 -3.53
CA ALA A 164 -1.02 10.93 -3.37
C ALA A 164 -0.29 12.20 -2.87
N LEU A 165 0.64 12.04 -1.93
CA LEU A 165 1.50 13.11 -1.41
C LEU A 165 2.42 13.72 -2.48
N ASP A 166 2.93 12.90 -3.39
CA ASP A 166 3.87 13.35 -4.43
C ASP A 166 3.19 14.24 -5.50
N ILE A 167 1.85 14.19 -5.63
CA ILE A 167 1.10 14.94 -6.66
C ILE A 167 0.18 16.04 -6.12
N VAL A 168 -0.10 16.06 -4.81
CA VAL A 168 -1.03 17.05 -4.24
C VAL A 168 -0.44 18.46 -4.27
N LYS A 169 -1.29 19.44 -4.59
CA LYS A 169 -0.94 20.86 -4.63
C LYS A 169 -1.61 21.66 -3.51
N ASP A 170 -2.93 21.55 -3.37
CA ASP A 170 -3.70 22.31 -2.38
C ASP A 170 -4.24 21.43 -1.26
N ILE A 171 -5.08 20.43 -1.58
CA ILE A 171 -5.80 19.63 -0.58
C ILE A 171 -5.62 18.13 -0.84
N LEU A 172 -5.21 17.40 0.19
CA LEU A 172 -5.28 15.93 0.22
C LEU A 172 -6.41 15.50 1.15
N LEU A 173 -7.44 14.91 0.57
CA LEU A 173 -8.47 14.18 1.30
C LEU A 173 -8.07 12.72 1.39
N ILE A 174 -8.21 12.12 2.56
CA ILE A 174 -7.88 10.72 2.80
C ILE A 174 -9.15 10.00 3.23
N ASP A 175 -9.66 9.10 2.39
CA ASP A 175 -10.65 8.10 2.83
C ASP A 175 -9.90 6.96 3.53
N THR A 176 -10.15 6.80 4.82
CA THR A 176 -9.46 5.79 5.63
C THR A 176 -10.25 4.50 5.66
N GLY A 177 -9.56 3.36 5.61
CA GLY A 177 -10.18 2.06 5.86
C GLY A 177 -10.82 1.95 7.25
N ALA A 178 -11.63 0.90 7.45
CA ALA A 178 -12.22 0.61 8.75
C ALA A 178 -11.12 0.33 9.80
N GLY A 179 -11.12 1.08 10.90
CA GLY A 179 -10.30 0.80 12.07
C GLY A 179 -10.79 -0.43 12.85
#